data_AF-A0A1W9Q9D2-F1
#
_entry.id   AF-A0A1W9Q9D2-F1
#
_cell.length_a   1.000
_cell.length_b   1.000
_cell.length_c   1.000
_cell.angle_alpha   90.00
_cell.angle_beta   90.00
_cell.angle_gamma   90.00
#
_symmetry.space_group_name_H-M   'P 1'
#
loop_
_entity.id
_entity.type
_entity.pdbx_description
1 polymer ?
#
loop_
_entity_poly.entity_id
_entity_poly.type
_entity_poly.pdbx_seq_one_letter_code
_entity_poly.pdbx_strand_id
1 'polypeptide(L)'
;MQRSLSTLLFCSLALAACSKSGAPAEAPAEPGDSPVLPGADEPSSAERPSLTAEECTDGGGEVIGDIGDGAIHRPDYLCASGAKPTGSIRAPEGGPIAIEGQVCCPK
;
A
#
# COMPACT_ATOMS: atom_id res chain seq x y z
N MET A 1 -13.58 56.38 -23.27
CA MET A 1 -12.28 56.98 -23.63
C MET A 1 -11.19 56.20 -22.90
N GLN A 2 -10.12 55.79 -23.63
CA GLN A 2 -8.84 55.19 -23.19
C GLN A 2 -8.89 53.91 -22.32
N ARG A 3 -8.67 52.70 -22.85
CA ARG A 3 -7.42 52.08 -23.36
C ARG A 3 -6.27 52.07 -22.34
N SER A 4 -6.01 50.90 -21.76
CA SER A 4 -4.64 50.50 -21.41
C SER A 4 -4.42 49.04 -21.81
N LEU A 5 -3.88 48.89 -23.02
CA LEU A 5 -3.09 47.73 -23.45
C LEU A 5 -1.78 47.74 -22.65
N SER A 6 -1.44 46.65 -21.98
CA SER A 6 -0.04 46.35 -21.67
C SER A 6 0.20 44.86 -21.85
N THR A 7 0.43 44.53 -23.11
CA THR A 7 1.14 43.35 -23.58
C THR A 7 2.57 43.42 -23.07
N LEU A 8 3.01 42.46 -22.24
CA LEU A 8 4.42 42.06 -22.19
C LEU A 8 4.52 40.56 -21.94
N LEU A 9 4.56 39.86 -23.07
CA LEU A 9 5.02 38.51 -23.32
C LEU A 9 6.47 38.36 -22.82
N PHE A 10 6.70 37.73 -21.67
CA PHE A 10 8.04 37.27 -21.27
C PHE A 10 8.25 35.83 -21.71
N CYS A 11 8.83 35.71 -22.89
CA CYS A 11 9.50 34.51 -23.39
C CYS A 11 10.88 34.41 -22.70
N SER A 12 11.24 33.27 -22.11
CA SER A 12 12.65 32.77 -22.07
C SER A 12 12.73 31.37 -21.47
N LEU A 13 12.85 30.40 -22.37
CA LEU A 13 13.46 29.08 -22.17
C LEU A 13 14.87 29.25 -21.55
N ALA A 14 15.18 28.43 -20.54
CA ALA A 14 16.56 28.08 -20.21
C ALA A 14 16.67 26.55 -20.05
N LEU A 15 17.32 25.94 -21.04
CA LEU A 15 17.73 24.55 -21.07
C LEU A 15 18.77 24.29 -19.96
N ALA A 16 18.48 23.37 -19.05
CA ALA A 16 19.52 22.70 -18.26
C ALA A 16 19.87 21.36 -18.94
N ALA A 17 20.92 21.40 -19.75
CA ALA A 17 21.54 20.23 -20.36
C ALA A 17 22.43 19.51 -19.35
N CYS A 18 22.03 18.32 -18.88
CA CYS A 18 22.95 17.39 -18.23
C CYS A 18 23.59 16.48 -19.30
N SER A 19 24.73 16.91 -19.83
CA SER A 19 25.67 16.02 -20.51
C SER A 19 26.62 15.41 -19.49
N LYS A 20 26.53 14.09 -19.27
CA LYS A 20 27.64 13.31 -18.73
C LYS A 20 27.67 11.94 -19.39
N SER A 21 28.55 11.82 -20.38
CA SER A 21 28.97 10.58 -21.02
C SER A 21 29.46 9.56 -20.01
N GLY A 22 29.06 8.32 -20.22
CA GLY A 22 29.64 7.14 -19.59
C GLY A 22 29.09 5.88 -20.24
N ALA A 23 29.77 5.39 -21.28
CA ALA A 23 29.66 4.01 -21.74
C ALA A 23 31.01 3.33 -21.47
N PRO A 24 30.98 2.21 -20.75
CA PRO A 24 31.78 1.05 -21.14
C PRO A 24 30.86 -0.17 -21.21
N ALA A 25 30.85 -0.83 -22.37
CA ALA A 25 31.60 -2.07 -22.59
C ALA A 25 30.82 -3.30 -22.09
N GLU A 26 30.34 -4.06 -23.07
CA GLU A 26 29.91 -5.44 -22.92
C GLU A 26 30.91 -6.25 -22.07
N ALA A 27 30.38 -6.85 -21.00
CA ALA A 27 30.91 -8.08 -20.44
C ALA A 27 29.72 -9.06 -20.34
N PRO A 28 29.81 -10.25 -20.95
CA PRO A 28 28.79 -11.27 -20.85
C PRO A 28 29.04 -12.11 -19.59
N ALA A 29 28.05 -12.20 -18.71
CA ALA A 29 27.64 -13.39 -17.97
C ALA A 29 26.60 -13.04 -16.89
N GLU A 30 25.66 -13.97 -16.73
CA GLU A 30 24.79 -14.20 -15.56
C GLU A 30 23.50 -13.35 -15.49
N PRO A 31 22.38 -14.03 -15.21
CA PRO A 31 21.98 -14.11 -13.81
C PRO A 31 21.68 -15.55 -13.39
N GLY A 32 22.48 -16.03 -12.45
CA GLY A 32 21.90 -16.80 -11.36
C GLY A 32 20.95 -15.90 -10.54
N ASP A 33 20.27 -16.55 -9.61
CA ASP A 33 19.40 -15.97 -8.60
C ASP A 33 17.92 -15.83 -9.01
N SER A 34 17.19 -16.92 -8.78
CA SER A 34 15.76 -16.87 -8.53
C SER A 34 15.49 -15.84 -7.42
N PRO A 35 14.71 -14.77 -7.63
CA PRO A 35 14.05 -14.16 -6.51
C PRO A 35 12.90 -15.11 -6.13
N VAL A 36 13.21 -16.13 -5.32
CA VAL A 36 12.24 -16.55 -4.30
C VAL A 36 11.95 -15.27 -3.56
N LEU A 37 10.81 -14.63 -3.83
CA LEU A 37 10.33 -13.51 -3.03
C LEU A 37 10.08 -14.07 -1.63
N PRO A 38 10.94 -13.83 -0.62
CA PRO A 38 10.65 -14.22 0.74
C PRO A 38 9.85 -13.05 1.31
N GLY A 39 8.53 -13.07 1.12
CA GLY A 39 7.68 -11.97 1.56
C GLY A 39 6.22 -12.33 1.81
N ALA A 40 5.85 -13.61 1.79
CA ALA A 40 4.51 -14.05 2.20
C ALA A 40 4.50 -14.72 3.59
N ASP A 41 5.61 -14.63 4.31
CA ASP A 41 5.76 -15.10 5.69
C ASP A 41 6.41 -13.99 6.54
N GLU A 42 5.93 -12.75 6.42
CA GLU A 42 6.03 -11.85 7.57
C GLU A 42 5.08 -12.41 8.64
N PRO A 43 5.53 -12.67 9.88
CA PRO A 43 4.67 -13.15 10.94
C PRO A 43 3.68 -12.04 11.31
N SER A 44 2.59 -11.96 10.55
CA SER A 44 1.50 -11.01 10.68
C SER A 44 0.67 -11.37 11.91
N SER A 45 1.15 -10.96 13.08
CA SER A 45 0.39 -10.85 14.33
C SER A 45 -0.30 -12.15 14.76
N ALA A 46 0.51 -13.14 15.19
CA ALA A 46 0.12 -14.27 16.03
C ALA A 46 -1.24 -14.93 15.68
N GLU A 47 -1.22 -15.82 14.67
CA GLU A 47 -2.21 -16.90 14.45
C GLU A 47 -3.70 -16.53 14.39
N ARG A 48 -4.05 -15.32 13.92
CA ARG A 48 -5.45 -15.00 13.62
C ARG A 48 -5.88 -15.70 12.32
N PRO A 49 -7.04 -16.38 12.29
CA PRO A 49 -7.52 -16.99 11.05
C PRO A 49 -7.74 -15.92 9.99
N SER A 50 -7.43 -16.26 8.75
CA SER A 50 -7.73 -15.41 7.60
C SER A 50 -9.17 -15.67 7.15
N LEU A 51 -9.97 -14.61 7.05
CA LEU A 51 -11.38 -14.65 6.67
C LEU A 51 -11.63 -13.72 5.47
N THR A 52 -12.69 -13.95 4.71
CA THR A 52 -13.21 -12.95 3.77
C THR A 52 -14.08 -11.91 4.50
N ALA A 53 -14.35 -10.80 3.82
CA ALA A 53 -15.28 -9.80 4.34
C ALA A 53 -16.70 -10.40 4.50
N GLU A 54 -17.13 -11.22 3.55
CA GLU A 54 -18.41 -11.93 3.64
C GLU A 54 -18.49 -12.85 4.86
N GLU A 55 -17.48 -13.71 5.07
CA GLU A 55 -17.42 -14.63 6.22
C GLU A 55 -17.49 -13.89 7.55
N CYS A 56 -16.85 -12.72 7.64
CA CYS A 56 -16.95 -11.87 8.82
C CYS A 56 -18.39 -11.38 9.07
N THR A 57 -19.06 -10.89 8.02
CA THR A 57 -20.42 -10.35 8.14
C THR A 57 -21.47 -11.43 8.37
N ASP A 58 -21.36 -12.59 7.70
CA ASP A 58 -22.22 -13.76 7.92
C ASP A 58 -22.06 -14.32 9.35
N GLY A 59 -20.85 -14.22 9.92
CA GLY A 59 -20.57 -14.54 11.32
C GLY A 59 -21.11 -13.52 12.34
N GLY A 60 -21.82 -12.48 11.89
CA GLY A 60 -22.33 -11.41 12.77
C GLY A 60 -21.29 -10.37 13.18
N GLY A 61 -20.12 -10.36 12.54
CA GLY A 61 -19.05 -9.42 12.79
C GLY A 61 -19.15 -8.11 12.00
N GLU A 62 -18.08 -7.35 12.07
CA GLU A 62 -17.86 -6.12 11.31
C GLU A 62 -16.41 -6.07 10.81
N VAL A 63 -16.26 -5.69 9.55
CA VAL A 63 -14.94 -5.46 8.95
C VAL A 63 -14.45 -4.08 9.35
N ILE A 64 -13.31 -4.05 10.04
CA ILE A 64 -12.65 -2.81 10.47
C ILE A 64 -11.36 -2.68 9.65
N GLY A 65 -11.26 -1.58 8.89
CA GLY A 65 -10.01 -1.22 8.21
C GLY A 65 -8.99 -0.61 9.17
N ASP A 66 -7.72 -0.71 8.82
CA ASP A 66 -6.68 0.03 9.55
C ASP A 66 -6.88 1.54 9.36
N ILE A 67 -6.61 2.29 10.43
CA ILE A 67 -6.80 3.76 10.48
C ILE A 67 -5.55 4.49 9.96
N GLY A 68 -4.45 3.78 9.68
CA GLY A 68 -3.17 4.35 9.27
C GLY A 68 -2.10 4.38 10.36
N ASP A 69 -2.33 3.68 11.49
CA ASP A 69 -1.38 3.56 12.61
C ASP A 69 -0.83 2.13 12.73
N GLY A 70 -1.27 1.21 11.86
CA GLY A 70 -0.95 -0.22 11.95
C GLY A 70 -1.53 -0.88 13.20
N ALA A 71 -2.52 -0.25 13.83
CA ALA A 71 -3.09 -0.67 15.10
C ALA A 71 -3.65 -2.09 15.01
N ILE A 72 -4.27 -2.46 13.88
CA ILE A 72 -4.90 -3.77 13.72
C ILE A 72 -3.88 -4.93 13.70
N HIS A 73 -2.59 -4.62 13.47
CA HIS A 73 -1.48 -5.57 13.50
C HIS A 73 -0.89 -5.74 14.91
N ARG A 74 -1.32 -4.94 15.90
CA ARG A 74 -0.85 -5.15 17.27
C ARG A 74 -1.52 -6.39 17.89
N PRO A 75 -0.78 -7.23 18.63
CA PRO A 75 -1.33 -8.43 19.27
C PRO A 75 -2.35 -8.11 20.38
N ASP A 76 -2.27 -6.89 20.92
CA ASP A 76 -3.17 -6.31 21.92
C ASP A 76 -4.29 -5.45 21.33
N TYR A 77 -4.45 -5.41 20.00
CA TYR A 77 -5.55 -4.69 19.38
C TYR A 77 -6.91 -5.23 19.85
N LEU A 78 -7.76 -4.31 20.28
CA LEU A 78 -9.13 -4.58 20.68
C LEU A 78 -10.09 -3.82 19.77
N CYS A 79 -11.16 -4.51 19.40
CA CYS A 79 -12.30 -3.93 18.70
C CYS A 79 -13.00 -2.89 19.59
N ALA A 80 -13.89 -2.08 19.01
CA ALA A 80 -14.68 -1.11 19.77
C ALA A 80 -15.52 -1.74 20.90
N SER A 81 -15.89 -3.01 20.75
CA SER A 81 -16.56 -3.83 21.78
C SER A 81 -15.64 -4.21 22.96
N GLY A 82 -14.33 -3.98 22.87
CA GLY A 82 -13.31 -4.43 23.82
C GLY A 82 -12.87 -5.89 23.62
N ALA A 83 -13.44 -6.60 22.65
CA ALA A 83 -13.05 -7.95 22.30
C ALA A 83 -11.85 -7.98 21.34
N LYS A 84 -11.12 -9.10 21.32
CA LYS A 84 -10.09 -9.33 20.29
C LYS A 84 -10.75 -9.57 18.92
N PRO A 85 -10.06 -9.24 17.82
CA PRO A 85 -10.50 -9.62 16.49
C PRO A 85 -10.68 -11.14 16.36
N THR A 86 -11.72 -11.55 15.66
CA THR A 86 -11.98 -12.96 15.35
C THR A 86 -11.10 -13.46 14.23
N GLY A 87 -10.63 -12.58 13.34
CA GLY A 87 -9.75 -12.92 12.23
C GLY A 87 -9.20 -11.69 11.51
N SER A 88 -8.27 -11.92 10.60
CA SER A 88 -7.78 -10.90 9.66
C SER A 88 -8.49 -11.08 8.33
N ILE A 89 -8.87 -9.99 7.67
CA ILE A 89 -9.58 -10.04 6.40
C ILE A 89 -8.57 -10.13 5.25
N ARG A 90 -8.69 -11.18 4.44
CA ARG A 90 -7.91 -11.34 3.21
C ARG A 90 -8.48 -10.42 2.13
N ALA A 91 -7.58 -9.82 1.34
CA ALA A 91 -7.98 -9.07 0.15
C ALA A 91 -8.68 -10.00 -0.87
N PRO A 92 -9.79 -9.56 -1.48
CA PRO A 92 -10.48 -10.34 -2.51
C PRO A 92 -9.60 -10.54 -3.75
N GLU A 93 -9.76 -11.68 -4.43
CA GLU A 93 -8.98 -11.99 -5.63
C GLU A 93 -9.27 -10.98 -6.74
N GLY A 94 -8.21 -10.32 -7.25
CA GLY A 94 -8.33 -9.30 -8.29
C GLY A 94 -8.94 -7.97 -7.84
N GLY A 95 -9.28 -7.83 -6.55
CA GLY A 95 -9.76 -6.58 -5.98
C GLY A 95 -8.64 -5.68 -5.44
N PRO A 96 -8.96 -4.45 -5.03
CA PRO A 96 -7.98 -3.56 -4.41
C PRO A 96 -7.45 -4.19 -3.12
N ILE A 97 -6.13 -4.34 -3.04
CA ILE A 97 -5.45 -4.78 -1.81
C ILE A 97 -5.42 -3.59 -0.86
N ALA A 98 -6.09 -3.71 0.28
CA ALA A 98 -5.93 -2.75 1.37
C ALA A 98 -4.49 -2.87 1.87
N ILE A 99 -3.67 -1.85 1.56
CA ILE A 99 -2.24 -1.82 1.89
C ILE A 99 -1.99 -2.04 3.38
N GLU A 100 -2.91 -1.59 4.22
CA GLU A 100 -2.79 -1.62 5.67
C GLU A 100 -3.58 -2.77 6.31
N GLY A 101 -4.27 -3.59 5.51
CA GLY A 101 -5.05 -4.73 5.98
C GLY A 101 -6.39 -4.34 6.62
N GLN A 102 -7.15 -5.35 7.03
CA GLN A 102 -8.46 -5.21 7.68
C GLN A 102 -8.64 -6.39 8.67
N VAL A 103 -9.45 -6.23 9.70
CA VAL A 103 -9.76 -7.27 10.69
C VAL A 103 -11.27 -7.46 10.87
N CYS A 104 -11.67 -8.67 11.27
CA CYS A 104 -13.04 -8.96 11.66
C CYS A 104 -13.21 -8.73 13.17
N CYS A 105 -14.16 -7.89 13.52
CA CYS A 105 -14.51 -7.58 14.91
C CYS A 105 -15.91 -8.11 15.25
N PRO A 106 -16.11 -8.73 16.42
CA PRO A 106 -17.45 -9.07 16.87
C PRO A 106 -18.21 -7.79 17.27
N LYS A 107 -19.49 -7.72 16.87
CA LYS A 107 -20.40 -6.66 17.27
C LYS A 107 -20.89 -6.81 18.70
#